data_AF-A0A1H9X899-F1
#
_entry.id   AF-A0A1H9X899-F1
#
_cell.length_a   1.000
_cell.length_b   1.000
_cell.length_c   1.000
_cell.angle_alpha   90.00
_cell.angle_beta   90.00
_cell.angle_gamma   90.00
#
_symmetry.space_group_name_H-M   'P 1'
#
loop_
_entity.id
_entity.type
_entity.pdbx_description
1 polymer ?
#
loop_
_entity_poly.entity_id
_entity_poly.type
_entity_poly.pdbx_seq_one_letter_code
_entity_poly.pdbx_strand_id
1 'polypeptide(L)'
;MELCNWRQNDYNEAEPEMVQCQLVFTGVSTLDLETNFLVDSYEILNIEIIDNMGTLKIVLQNNNDVIVILVCAKEVELFKS
;
A
#
# COMPACT_ATOMS: atom_id res chain seq x y z
N MET A 1 4.47 20.77 9.00
CA MET A 1 4.49 20.22 7.64
C MET A 1 3.05 19.87 7.33
N GLU A 2 2.37 20.69 6.52
CA GLU A 2 0.96 20.43 6.17
C GLU A 2 0.94 19.28 5.17
N LEU A 3 0.39 18.14 5.58
CA LEU A 3 0.18 17.00 4.71
C LEU A 3 -0.93 17.42 3.72
N CYS A 4 -0.63 17.44 2.42
CA CYS A 4 -1.58 17.86 1.38
C CYS A 4 -2.59 16.76 1.06
N ASN A 5 -3.30 16.27 2.09
CA ASN A 5 -4.19 15.12 2.03
C ASN A 5 -5.47 15.38 1.22
N TRP A 6 -5.82 16.66 1.02
CA TRP A 6 -6.92 17.10 0.17
C TRP A 6 -6.79 16.74 -1.33
N ARG A 7 -5.61 16.28 -1.78
CA ARG A 7 -5.37 15.84 -3.16
C ARG A 7 -5.57 14.36 -3.40
N GLN A 8 -5.80 13.56 -2.36
CA GLN A 8 -6.13 12.15 -2.52
C GLN A 8 -7.58 12.02 -2.97
N ASN A 9 -7.85 11.17 -3.97
CA ASN A 9 -9.17 11.05 -4.61
C ASN A 9 -10.29 10.65 -3.62
N ASP A 10 -9.93 9.99 -2.52
CA ASP A 10 -10.86 9.48 -1.50
C ASP A 10 -10.83 10.32 -0.20
N TYR A 11 -10.28 11.54 -0.24
CA TYR A 11 -10.22 12.41 0.93
C TYR A 11 -11.63 12.81 1.39
N ASN A 12 -11.96 12.46 2.63
CA ASN A 12 -13.17 12.86 3.31
C ASN A 12 -12.81 13.51 4.65
N GLU A 13 -13.19 14.78 4.82
CA GLU A 13 -12.92 15.55 6.05
C GLU A 13 -13.60 14.95 7.30
N ALA A 14 -14.63 14.12 7.11
CA ALA A 14 -15.29 13.40 8.19
C ALA A 14 -14.57 12.10 8.61
N GLU A 15 -13.57 11.66 7.84
CA GLU A 15 -12.79 10.46 8.12
C GLU A 15 -11.40 10.83 8.67
N PRO A 16 -10.83 10.00 9.56
CA PRO A 16 -9.49 10.25 10.09
C PRO A 16 -8.45 10.27 8.96
N GLU A 17 -7.55 11.25 9.05
CA GLU A 17 -6.48 11.53 8.08
C GLU A 17 -5.50 10.35 7.90
N MET A 18 -5.36 9.49 8.91
CA MET A 18 -4.58 8.25 8.85
C MET A 18 -5.39 7.11 9.45
N VAL A 19 -5.43 5.97 8.75
CA VAL A 19 -6.08 4.74 9.22
C VAL A 19 -5.05 3.62 9.27
N GLN A 20 -4.88 3.01 10.43
CA GLN A 20 -4.07 1.80 10.55
C GLN A 20 -4.83 0.62 9.95
N CYS A 21 -4.23 -0.04 8.96
CA CYS A 21 -4.81 -1.20 8.31
C CYS A 21 -3.80 -2.34 8.24
N GLN A 22 -4.30 -3.57 8.18
CA GLN A 22 -3.53 -4.78 7.93
C GLN A 22 -4.01 -5.42 6.63
N LEU A 23 -3.07 -5.70 5.71
CA LEU A 23 -3.31 -6.48 4.50
C LEU A 23 -2.78 -7.90 4.71
N VAL A 24 -3.62 -8.90 4.46
CA VAL A 24 -3.26 -10.32 4.55
C VAL A 24 -3.37 -10.95 3.16
N PHE A 25 -2.28 -11.58 2.72
CA PHE A 25 -2.19 -12.25 1.44
C PHE A 25 -2.15 -13.77 1.65
N THR A 26 -3.07 -14.50 1.03
CA THR A 26 -3.16 -15.96 1.14
C THR A 26 -2.84 -16.62 -0.20
N GLY A 27 -2.02 -17.69 -0.16
CA GLY A 27 -1.59 -18.39 -1.37
C GLY A 27 -0.68 -17.54 -2.26
N VAL A 28 0.28 -16.84 -1.66
CA VAL A 28 1.28 -16.01 -2.38
C VAL A 28 2.11 -16.89 -3.30
N SER A 29 2.11 -16.58 -4.59
CA SER A 29 2.91 -17.26 -5.61
C SER A 29 4.22 -16.50 -5.89
N THR A 30 4.16 -15.17 -5.89
CA THR A 30 5.32 -14.30 -6.04
C THR A 30 5.23 -13.09 -5.12
N LEU A 31 6.37 -12.75 -4.54
CA LEU A 31 6.60 -11.50 -3.82
C LEU A 31 7.89 -10.91 -4.39
N ASP A 32 7.77 -9.77 -5.06
CA ASP A 32 8.92 -9.01 -5.53
C ASP A 32 8.98 -7.69 -4.75
N LEU A 33 10.12 -7.48 -4.12
CA LEU A 33 10.35 -6.42 -3.16
C LEU A 33 11.74 -5.88 -3.42
N GLU A 34 11.83 -4.89 -4.30
CA GLU A 34 13.07 -4.15 -4.53
C GLU A 34 13.33 -3.22 -3.34
N THR A 35 13.90 -3.74 -2.25
CA THR A 35 14.31 -2.88 -1.12
C THR A 35 15.73 -3.19 -0.67
N ASN A 36 16.59 -2.17 -0.66
CA ASN A 36 17.95 -2.24 -0.12
C ASN A 36 18.07 -1.70 1.32
N PHE A 37 16.97 -1.44 2.03
CA PHE A 37 17.01 -0.69 3.30
C PHE A 37 16.00 -1.21 4.34
N LEU A 38 16.37 -1.11 5.64
CA LEU A 38 15.48 -1.24 6.80
C LEU A 38 14.58 -0.01 6.86
N VAL A 39 13.26 -0.22 6.98
CA VAL A 39 12.27 0.85 6.87
C VAL A 39 11.41 0.92 8.12
N ASP A 40 11.37 2.10 8.73
CA ASP A 40 10.67 2.36 10.01
C ASP A 40 9.22 2.84 9.82
N SER A 41 8.85 3.39 8.65
CA SER A 41 7.48 3.83 8.37
C SER A 41 7.19 3.92 6.86
N TYR A 42 6.11 3.28 6.41
CA TYR A 42 5.61 3.41 5.05
C TYR A 42 4.28 4.15 5.02
N GLU A 43 4.17 5.15 4.17
CA GLU A 43 2.88 5.69 3.75
C GLU A 43 2.45 4.95 2.48
N ILE A 44 1.26 4.34 2.49
CA ILE A 44 0.70 3.70 1.29
C ILE A 44 0.09 4.80 0.42
N LEU A 45 0.70 5.05 -0.73
CA LEU A 45 0.20 6.05 -1.69
C LEU A 45 -0.88 5.49 -2.59
N ASN A 46 -0.72 4.25 -3.05
CA ASN A 46 -1.65 3.63 -3.98
C ASN A 46 -1.61 2.09 -3.88
N ILE A 47 -2.76 1.47 -4.09
CA ILE A 47 -2.91 0.02 -4.23
C ILE A 47 -3.72 -0.22 -5.50
N GLU A 48 -3.16 -0.96 -6.45
CA GLU A 48 -3.83 -1.29 -7.70
C GLU A 48 -3.67 -2.77 -8.05
N ILE A 49 -4.70 -3.36 -8.67
CA ILE A 49 -4.61 -4.69 -9.28
C ILE A 49 -4.17 -4.48 -10.72
N ILE A 50 -3.00 -5.00 -11.09
CA ILE A 50 -2.37 -4.71 -12.38
C ILE A 50 -2.61 -5.79 -13.45
N ASP A 51 -3.13 -6.95 -13.07
CA ASP A 51 -3.45 -8.02 -14.01
C ASP A 51 -4.67 -8.85 -13.59
N ASN A 52 -5.16 -9.67 -14.52
CA ASN A 52 -6.28 -10.59 -14.30
C ASN A 52 -5.89 -11.81 -13.43
N MET A 53 -4.62 -11.95 -13.06
CA MET A 53 -4.13 -13.02 -12.20
C MET A 53 -4.16 -12.64 -10.72
N GLY A 54 -4.53 -11.40 -10.39
CA GLY A 54 -4.62 -10.91 -9.02
C GLY A 54 -3.31 -10.35 -8.50
N THR A 55 -2.39 -9.95 -9.39
CA THR A 55 -1.18 -9.25 -8.97
C THR A 55 -1.53 -7.87 -8.44
N LEU A 56 -1.24 -7.66 -7.17
CA LEU A 56 -1.35 -6.39 -6.47
C LEU A 56 -0.05 -5.62 -6.59
N LYS A 57 -0.14 -4.35 -6.98
CA LYS A 57 0.93 -3.38 -6.92
C LYS A 57 0.65 -2.39 -5.81
N ILE A 58 1.56 -2.29 -4.87
CA ILE A 58 1.49 -1.38 -3.73
C ILE A 58 2.60 -0.37 -3.89
N VAL A 59 2.24 0.90 -3.99
CA VAL A 59 3.19 2.01 -4.05
C VAL A 59 3.28 2.63 -2.67
N LEU A 60 4.47 2.57 -2.09
CA LEU A 60 4.79 3.09 -0.78
C LEU A 60 5.71 4.31 -0.92
N GLN A 61 5.53 5.28 -0.05
CA GLN A 61 6.48 6.37 0.14
C GLN A 61 7.22 6.17 1.45
N ASN A 62 8.55 6.31 1.39
CA ASN A 62 9.41 6.37 2.57
C ASN A 62 10.29 7.62 2.45
N ASN A 63 9.94 8.69 3.17
CA ASN A 63 10.65 9.97 3.28
C ASN A 63 11.08 10.60 1.93
N ASN A 64 12.09 10.05 1.26
CA ASN A 64 12.66 10.53 -0.01
C ASN A 64 12.60 9.52 -1.16
N ASP A 65 12.09 8.30 -0.94
CA ASP A 65 12.02 7.25 -1.96
C ASP A 65 10.61 6.70 -2.15
N VAL A 66 10.36 6.21 -3.36
CA VAL A 66 9.14 5.49 -3.73
C VAL A 66 9.49 4.01 -3.88
N ILE A 67 8.78 3.17 -3.14
CA ILE A 67 8.96 1.72 -3.13
C ILE A 67 7.75 1.08 -3.77
N VAL A 68 8.00 0.15 -4.69
CA VAL A 68 6.94 -0.62 -5.35
C VAL A 68 7.03 -2.06 -4.88
N ILE A 69 5.95 -2.56 -4.29
CA ILE A 69 5.81 -3.96 -3.94
C ILE A 69 4.87 -4.60 -4.95
N LEU A 70 5.29 -5.73 -5.51
CA LEU A 70 4.44 -6.58 -6.34
C LEU A 70 4.16 -7.88 -5.59
N VAL A 71 2.88 -8.17 -5.38
CA VAL A 71 2.44 -9.42 -4.74
C VAL A 71 1.45 -10.11 -5.65
N CYS A 72 1.73 -11.35 -6.06
CA CYS A 72 0.73 -12.22 -6.67
C CYS A 72 0.24 -13.19 -5.60
N ALA A 73 -1.06 -13.12 -5.28
CA ALA A 73 -1.69 -13.96 -4.28
C ALA A 73 -3.05 -14.44 -4.76
N LYS A 74 -3.49 -15.59 -4.27
CA LYS A 74 -4.82 -16.14 -4.57
C LYS A 74 -5.93 -15.27 -3.98
N GLU A 75 -5.72 -14.78 -2.76
CA GLU A 75 -6.70 -14.03 -1.97
C GLU A 75 -6.00 -12.89 -1.22
N VAL A 76 -6.69 -11.75 -1.10
CA VAL A 76 -6.22 -10.57 -0.37
C VAL A 76 -7.34 -10.02 0.50
N GLU A 77 -7.06 -9.82 1.78
CA GLU A 77 -8.00 -9.29 2.77
C GLU A 77 -7.45 -8.03 3.43
N LEU A 78 -8.31 -7.00 3.57
CA LEU A 78 -8.00 -5.75 4.26
C LEU A 78 -8.75 -5.70 5.59
N PHE A 79 -8.00 -5.62 6.68
CA PHE A 79 -8.52 -5.39 8.02
C PHE A 79 -8.24 -3.94 8.42
N LYS A 80 -9.30 -3.20 8.79
CA LYS A 80 -9.18 -1.87 9.37
C LYS A 80 -9.18 -2.00 10.90
N SER A 81 -8.24 -1.31 11.56
CA SER A 81 -8.07 -1.32 13.03
C SER A 81 -9.00 -0.32 13.71
#